data_AF-A0A538Q2P9-F1
#
_entry.id   AF-A0A538Q2P9-F1
#
_cell.length_a   1.000
_cell.length_b   1.000
_cell.length_c   1.000
_cell.angle_alpha   90.00
_cell.angle_beta   90.00
_cell.angle_gamma   90.00
#
_symmetry.space_group_name_H-M   'P 1'
#
loop_
_entity.id
_entity.type
_entity.pdbx_description
1 polymer ?
#
loop_
_entity_poly.entity_id
_entity_poly.type
_entity_poly.pdbx_seq_one_letter_code
_entity_poly.pdbx_strand_id
1 'polypeptide(L)'
;MRHATIAAQAAYRALVREGRAFAATDEGRRVRDQLAGSELVARLRTAWQLVTLGMLADDAAPGAIPSVVIEGLVQAALRERFEARLHDAMLARAEPR
;
A
#
# COMPACT_ATOMS: atom_id res chain seq x y z
N MET A 1 -20.35 -7.15 3.22
CA MET A 1 -18.99 -7.10 2.62
C MET A 1 -18.95 -6.48 1.21
N ARG A 2 -19.82 -6.88 0.26
CA ARG A 2 -19.77 -6.39 -1.14
C ARG A 2 -19.71 -4.86 -1.33
N HIS A 3 -20.46 -4.08 -0.55
CA HIS A 3 -20.44 -2.61 -0.61
C HIS A 3 -19.12 -2.00 -0.12
N ALA A 4 -18.51 -2.58 0.93
CA ALA A 4 -17.24 -2.12 1.47
C ALA A 4 -16.09 -2.32 0.48
N THR A 5 -16.07 -3.47 -0.22
CA THR A 5 -15.08 -3.74 -1.27
C THR A 5 -15.20 -2.74 -2.42
N ILE A 6 -16.42 -2.42 -2.87
CA ILE A 6 -16.64 -1.43 -3.94
C ILE A 6 -16.15 -0.03 -3.54
N ALA A 7 -16.48 0.42 -2.32
CA ALA A 7 -16.04 1.71 -1.82
C ALA A 7 -14.51 1.79 -1.72
N ALA A 8 -13.86 0.74 -1.22
CA ALA A 8 -12.41 0.66 -1.11
C ALA A 8 -11.71 0.69 -2.48
N GLN A 9 -12.27 0.00 -3.49
CA GLN A 9 -11.77 0.07 -4.87
C GLN A 9 -11.90 1.47 -5.47
N ALA A 10 -13.03 2.13 -5.24
CA ALA A 10 -13.25 3.50 -5.72
C ALA A 10 -12.28 4.49 -5.09
N ALA A 11 -12.08 4.40 -3.77
CA ALA A 11 -11.10 5.21 -3.04
C ALA A 11 -9.67 4.96 -3.55
N TYR A 12 -9.28 3.70 -3.71
CA TYR A 12 -7.97 3.34 -4.27
C TYR A 12 -7.76 3.95 -5.67
N ARG A 13 -8.73 3.79 -6.57
CA ARG A 13 -8.66 4.36 -7.92
C ARG A 13 -8.50 5.88 -7.91
N ALA A 14 -9.25 6.56 -7.04
CA ALA A 14 -9.15 8.00 -6.89
C ALA A 14 -7.74 8.43 -6.43
N LEU A 15 -7.21 7.78 -5.40
CA LEU A 15 -5.87 8.07 -4.87
C LEU A 15 -4.76 7.79 -5.90
N VAL A 16 -4.84 6.68 -6.64
CA VAL A 16 -3.89 6.35 -7.69
C VAL A 16 -3.94 7.38 -8.83
N ARG A 17 -5.14 7.82 -9.22
CA ARG A 17 -5.31 8.87 -10.23
C ARG A 17 -4.70 10.19 -9.76
N GLU A 18 -4.99 10.60 -8.53
CA GLU A 18 -4.48 11.83 -7.93
C GLU A 18 -2.95 11.80 -7.84
N GLY A 19 -2.37 10.71 -7.35
CA GLY A 19 -0.92 10.54 -7.25
C GLY A 19 -0.22 10.60 -8.62
N ARG A 20 -0.83 10.02 -9.66
CA ARG A 20 -0.31 10.13 -11.04
C ARG A 20 -0.39 11.54 -11.58
N ALA A 21 -1.48 12.25 -11.32
CA ALA A 21 -1.63 13.64 -11.72
C ALA A 21 -0.59 14.53 -11.02
N PHE A 22 -0.40 14.35 -9.72
CA PHE A 22 0.62 15.07 -8.95
C PHE A 22 2.04 14.75 -9.47
N ALA A 23 2.37 13.48 -9.69
CA ALA A 23 3.68 13.06 -10.21
C ALA A 23 4.00 13.60 -11.62
N ALA A 24 3.00 14.10 -12.36
CA ALA A 24 3.18 14.76 -13.65
C ALA A 24 3.52 16.27 -13.51
N THR A 25 3.45 16.85 -12.31
CA THR A 25 3.92 18.21 -12.03
C THR A 25 5.44 18.25 -11.83
N ASP A 26 6.07 19.43 -11.90
CA ASP A 26 7.51 19.57 -11.59
C ASP A 26 7.84 19.19 -10.15
N GLU A 27 7.02 19.62 -9.20
CA GLU A 27 7.16 19.28 -7.79
C GLU A 27 7.00 17.78 -7.57
N GLY A 28 5.94 17.19 -8.13
CA GLY A 28 5.68 15.76 -7.98
C GLY A 28 6.73 14.90 -8.66
N ARG A 29 7.33 15.34 -9.78
CA ARG A 29 8.49 14.68 -10.38
C ARG A 29 9.67 14.62 -9.41
N ARG A 30 10.03 15.75 -8.78
CA ARG A 30 11.13 15.79 -7.81
C ARG A 30 10.87 14.86 -6.63
N VAL A 31 9.66 14.88 -6.08
CA VAL A 31 9.25 14.00 -4.97
C VAL A 31 9.31 12.53 -5.41
N ARG A 32 8.77 12.19 -6.57
CA ARG A 32 8.82 10.83 -7.12
C ARG A 32 10.25 10.34 -7.28
N ASP A 33 11.13 11.18 -7.84
CA ASP A 33 12.52 10.79 -8.11
C ASP A 33 13.31 10.63 -6.79
N GLN A 34 13.06 11.48 -5.78
CA GLN A 34 13.60 11.30 -4.42
C GLN A 34 13.12 10.00 -3.78
N LEU A 35 11.83 9.68 -3.88
CA LEU A 35 11.27 8.45 -3.35
C LEU A 35 11.81 7.22 -4.09
N ALA A 36 12.00 7.30 -5.41
CA ALA A 36 12.56 6.21 -6.21
C ALA A 36 14.01 5.89 -5.80
N GLY A 37 14.79 6.90 -5.39
CA GLY A 37 16.14 6.71 -4.84
C GLY A 37 16.20 6.32 -3.37
N SER A 38 15.06 6.27 -2.66
CA SER A 38 15.04 6.01 -1.22
C SER A 38 15.11 4.53 -0.88
N GLU A 39 16.09 4.16 -0.05
CA GLU A 39 16.21 2.80 0.47
C GLU A 39 14.97 2.40 1.31
N LEU A 40 14.38 3.35 2.04
CA LEU A 40 13.17 3.11 2.83
C LEU A 40 12.00 2.70 1.92
N VAL A 41 11.84 3.38 0.79
CA VAL A 41 10.80 3.06 -0.21
C VAL A 41 11.07 1.72 -0.87
N ALA A 42 12.34 1.38 -1.14
CA ALA A 42 12.71 0.06 -1.64
C ALA A 42 12.34 -1.05 -0.64
N ARG A 43 12.67 -0.88 0.64
CA ARG A 43 12.31 -1.83 1.72
C ARG A 43 10.80 -1.94 1.91
N LEU A 44 10.08 -0.82 1.79
CA LEU A 44 8.62 -0.79 1.85
C LEU A 44 8.02 -1.59 0.69
N ARG A 45 8.52 -1.40 -0.54
CA ARG A 45 8.07 -2.15 -1.72
C ARG A 45 8.30 -3.65 -1.56
N THR A 46 9.44 -4.08 -1.02
CA THR A 46 9.68 -5.50 -0.74
C THR A 46 8.71 -6.05 0.30
N ALA A 47 8.50 -5.34 1.41
CA ALA A 47 7.53 -5.76 2.43
C ALA A 47 6.11 -5.84 1.86
N TRP A 48 5.75 -4.88 1.00
CA TRP A 48 4.47 -4.84 0.32
C TRP A 48 4.28 -6.02 -0.64
N GLN A 49 5.30 -6.35 -1.45
CA GLN A 49 5.29 -7.52 -2.32
C GLN A 49 5.13 -8.82 -1.53
N LEU A 50 5.80 -8.94 -0.39
CA LEU A 50 5.69 -10.13 0.47
C LEU A 50 4.29 -10.27 1.07
N VAL A 51 3.74 -9.19 1.63
CA VAL A 51 2.39 -9.21 2.24
C VAL A 51 1.30 -9.45 1.21
N THR A 52 1.48 -8.92 0.00
CA THR A 52 0.49 -9.01 -1.08
C THR A 52 0.74 -10.21 -2.00
N LEU A 53 1.77 -11.01 -1.75
CA LEU A 53 2.24 -12.10 -2.61
C LEU A 53 2.42 -11.66 -4.08
N GLY A 54 2.85 -10.41 -4.29
CA GLY A 54 3.01 -9.82 -5.62
C GLY A 54 1.70 -9.51 -6.36
N MET A 55 0.53 -9.71 -5.74
CA MET A 55 -0.77 -9.50 -6.39
C MET A 55 -1.07 -8.03 -6.74
N LEU A 56 -0.25 -7.10 -6.23
CA LEU A 56 -0.32 -5.66 -6.50
C LEU A 56 0.88 -5.15 -7.32
N ALA A 57 1.62 -6.02 -7.99
CA ALA A 57 2.67 -5.62 -8.91
C ALA A 57 2.10 -4.87 -10.13
N ASP A 58 2.94 -4.07 -10.80
CA ASP A 58 2.56 -3.16 -11.90
C ASP A 58 1.90 -3.86 -13.11
N ASP A 59 2.05 -5.17 -13.21
CA ASP A 59 1.48 -6.07 -14.20
C ASP A 59 0.03 -6.52 -13.89
N ALA A 60 -0.48 -6.22 -12.69
CA ALA A 60 -1.92 -6.31 -12.41
C ALA A 60 -2.67 -5.17 -13.10
N ALA A 61 -3.93 -5.41 -13.52
CA ALA A 61 -4.73 -4.42 -14.25
C ALA A 61 -4.66 -3.04 -13.58
N PRO A 62 -4.21 -1.98 -14.30
CA PRO A 62 -3.85 -0.71 -13.68
C PRO A 62 -5.04 -0.11 -12.92
N GLY A 63 -4.86 0.10 -11.61
CA GLY A 63 -5.88 0.71 -10.76
C GLY A 63 -6.95 -0.24 -10.21
N ALA A 64 -6.71 -1.54 -10.16
CA ALA A 64 -7.54 -2.47 -9.41
C ALA A 64 -6.73 -3.24 -8.37
N ILE A 65 -7.11 -3.15 -7.10
CA ILE A 65 -6.61 -4.06 -6.06
C ILE A 65 -7.38 -5.38 -6.21
N PRO A 66 -6.77 -6.57 -6.14
CA PRO A 66 -7.55 -7.81 -6.07
C PRO A 66 -8.43 -7.83 -4.81
N SER A 67 -9.73 -8.11 -4.96
CA SER A 67 -10.70 -8.07 -3.85
C SER A 67 -10.27 -8.91 -2.64
N VAL A 68 -9.58 -10.03 -2.86
CA VAL A 68 -9.04 -10.90 -1.81
C VAL A 68 -8.04 -10.17 -0.88
N VAL A 69 -7.28 -9.20 -1.41
CA VAL A 69 -6.36 -8.39 -0.61
C VAL A 69 -7.13 -7.40 0.27
N ILE A 70 -8.19 -6.78 -0.28
CA ILE A 70 -9.07 -5.89 0.51
C ILE A 70 -9.80 -6.68 1.60
N GLU A 71 -10.34 -7.84 1.25
CA GLU A 71 -11.04 -8.70 2.20
C GLU A 71 -10.09 -9.18 3.30
N GLY A 72 -8.87 -9.60 2.95
CA GLY A 72 -7.83 -9.95 3.92
C GLY A 72 -7.47 -8.79 4.86
N LEU A 73 -7.31 -7.58 4.33
CA LEU A 73 -7.02 -6.39 5.12
C LEU A 73 -8.17 -6.02 6.05
N VAL A 74 -9.41 -6.03 5.56
CA VAL A 74 -10.61 -5.74 6.37
C VAL A 74 -10.75 -6.78 7.47
N GLN A 75 -10.56 -8.06 7.17
CA GLN A 75 -10.58 -9.13 8.17
C GLN A 75 -9.45 -8.98 9.19
N ALA A 76 -8.26 -8.56 8.78
CA ALA A 76 -7.16 -8.27 9.68
C ALA A 76 -7.47 -7.06 10.58
N ALA A 77 -7.98 -5.97 10.02
CA ALA A 77 -8.32 -4.74 10.74
C ALA A 77 -9.48 -4.91 11.72
N LEU A 78 -10.45 -5.78 11.40
CA LEU A 78 -11.58 -6.10 12.28
C LEU A 78 -11.25 -7.13 13.37
N ARG A 79 -10.08 -7.78 13.31
CA ARG A 79 -9.61 -8.60 14.42
C ARG A 79 -9.10 -7.70 15.54
N GLU A 80 -9.57 -7.96 16.76
CA GLU A 80 -9.07 -7.26 17.95
C GLU A 80 -7.55 -7.31 18.00
N ARG A 81 -6.93 -6.15 18.26
CA ARG A 81 -5.47 -5.93 18.40
C ARG A 81 -4.66 -5.83 17.09
N PHE A 82 -5.27 -5.59 15.93
CA PHE A 82 -4.51 -5.33 14.70
C PHE A 82 -3.54 -4.15 14.85
N GLU A 83 -4.03 -3.04 15.41
CA GLU A 83 -3.26 -1.81 15.61
C GLU A 83 -2.09 -2.02 16.58
N ALA A 84 -2.33 -2.70 17.71
CA ALA A 84 -1.29 -3.08 18.67
C ALA A 84 -0.23 -4.00 18.04
N ARG A 85 -0.63 -4.99 17.23
CA ARG A 85 0.32 -5.89 16.56
C ARG A 85 1.12 -5.20 15.45
N LEU A 86 0.53 -4.25 14.74
CA LEU A 86 1.23 -3.42 13.76
C LEU A 86 2.28 -2.54 14.43
N HIS A 87 1.92 -1.96 15.57
CA HIS A 87 2.83 -1.17 16.39
C HIS A 87 4.01 -2.01 16.89
N ASP A 88 3.74 -3.19 17.47
CA ASP A 88 4.78 -4.11 17.95
C ASP A 88 5.71 -4.58 16.82
N ALA A 89 5.16 -4.90 15.64
CA ALA A 89 5.94 -5.31 14.47
C ALA A 89 6.81 -4.19 13.89
N MET A 90 6.33 -2.94 13.95
CA MET A 90 7.09 -1.76 13.56
C MET A 90 8.24 -1.49 14.53
N LEU A 91 8.01 -1.64 15.84
CA LEU A 91 9.02 -1.47 16.88
C LEU A 91 10.08 -2.58 16.84
N ALA A 92 9.69 -3.84 16.70
CA ALA A 92 10.62 -4.97 16.61
C ALA A 92 11.55 -4.89 15.39
N ARG A 93 11.16 -4.14 14.35
CA ARG A 93 11.98 -3.89 13.16
C ARG A 93 12.88 -2.65 13.29
N ALA A 94 12.60 -1.77 14.25
CA ALA A 94 13.40 -0.58 14.54
C ALA A 94 14.56 -0.86 15.51
N GLU A 95 14.56 -2.00 16.20
CA GLU A 95 15.74 -2.45 16.95
C GLU A 95 16.82 -2.97 15.97
N PRO A 96 18.03 -2.37 15.98
CA PRO A 96 19.16 -2.91 15.24
C PRO A 96 19.62 -4.21 15.91
N ARG A 97 19.77 -5.27 15.11
CA ARG A 97 20.52 -6.46 15.49
C ARG A 97 22.02 -6.20 15.42
#